data_AF-A0A8D5U9R2-F1
#
_entry.id   AF-A0A8D5U9R2-F1
#
_cell.length_a   1.000
_cell.length_b   1.000
_cell.length_c   1.000
_cell.angle_alpha   90.00
_cell.angle_beta   90.00
_cell.angle_gamma   90.00
#
_symmetry.space_group_name_H-M   'P 1'
#
loop_
_entity.id
_entity.type
_entity.pdbx_description
1 polymer ?
#
loop_
_entity_poly.entity_id
_entity_poly.type
_entity_poly.pdbx_seq_one_letter_code
_entity_poly.pdbx_strand_id
1 'polypeptide(L)'
;MPQNLKPKNIKLLHYEEKKSDKQIFRQGVTLIEYENAPSKIISWSQLIEGDPFGEHEITYSRINYGSESVSRRFKVKYLGKEGDKHRVLIKEGVSGCRTRSRRIENEEILIPDKLYQPYPLQQKSEEGKDPNPIECEICKVLVGVLCGLLATKVASAIACDEVCDIDVCIIFIEDPIIYIICAGSCDIICNEVLQIILQIGIDKACTIGGDYVCEKAGFCC
;
A
#
# COMPACT_ATOMS: atom_id res chain seq x y z
N MET A 1 18.96 5.61 -16.23
CA MET A 1 19.17 5.43 -14.78
C MET A 1 17.83 5.64 -14.11
N PRO A 2 17.25 4.67 -13.39
CA PRO A 2 16.10 4.99 -12.56
C PRO A 2 16.57 6.01 -11.52
N GLN A 3 15.98 7.20 -11.53
CA GLN A 3 16.25 8.20 -10.51
C GLN A 3 15.84 7.60 -9.16
N ASN A 4 16.66 7.79 -8.14
CA ASN A 4 16.38 7.31 -6.81
C ASN A 4 15.18 8.10 -6.27
N LEU A 5 13.98 7.54 -6.42
CA LEU A 5 12.69 8.17 -6.09
C LEU A 5 12.29 7.86 -4.65
N LYS A 6 13.26 7.83 -3.74
CA LYS A 6 12.99 7.57 -2.33
C LYS A 6 12.05 8.65 -1.78
N PRO A 7 10.86 8.29 -1.28
CA PRO A 7 10.02 9.22 -0.54
C PRO A 7 10.79 9.79 0.66
N LYS A 8 10.79 11.12 0.76
CA LYS A 8 11.38 11.88 1.87
C LYS A 8 10.32 12.23 2.92
N ASN A 9 9.11 12.55 2.45
CA ASN A 9 8.02 12.98 3.31
C ASN A 9 6.68 12.75 2.61
N ILE A 10 5.68 12.32 3.36
CA ILE A 10 4.32 12.14 2.90
C ILE A 10 3.41 13.02 3.75
N LYS A 11 2.71 13.95 3.09
CA LYS A 11 1.81 14.91 3.73
C LYS A 11 0.40 14.77 3.20
N LEU A 12 -0.57 14.58 4.08
CA LEU A 12 -1.98 14.71 3.74
C LEU A 12 -2.34 16.21 3.77
N LEU A 13 -2.47 16.82 2.59
CA LEU A 13 -2.80 18.25 2.44
C LEU A 13 -4.28 18.54 2.69
N HIS A 14 -5.14 17.58 2.37
CA HIS A 14 -6.58 17.69 2.56
C HIS A 14 -7.19 16.31 2.81
N TYR A 15 -8.19 16.26 3.68
CA TYR A 15 -9.02 15.09 3.91
C TYR A 15 -10.44 15.52 4.31
N GLU A 16 -11.42 14.88 3.69
CA GLU A 16 -12.82 15.02 4.05
C GLU A 16 -13.45 13.63 4.07
N GLU A 17 -14.25 13.37 5.10
CA GLU A 17 -15.08 12.18 5.20
C GLU A 17 -16.55 12.59 5.38
N LYS A 18 -17.42 12.01 4.56
CA LYS A 18 -18.88 12.13 4.67
C LYS A 18 -19.46 10.74 4.91
N LYS A 19 -20.20 10.61 6.00
CA LYS A 19 -20.93 9.38 6.34
C LYS A 19 -22.43 9.62 6.14
N SER A 20 -23.06 8.66 5.50
CA SER A 20 -24.51 8.49 5.44
C SER A 20 -24.85 7.07 5.88
N ASP A 21 -26.13 6.76 6.11
CA ASP A 21 -26.56 5.47 6.68
C ASP A 21 -26.05 4.22 5.93
N LYS A 22 -25.71 4.35 4.64
CA LYS A 22 -25.26 3.22 3.80
C LYS A 22 -23.97 3.49 3.02
N GLN A 23 -23.42 4.70 3.13
CA GLN A 23 -22.28 5.09 2.32
C GLN A 23 -21.28 5.91 3.14
N ILE A 24 -20.00 5.58 2.96
CA ILE A 24 -18.87 6.38 3.45
C ILE A 24 -18.15 6.92 2.23
N PHE A 25 -18.15 8.24 2.07
CA PHE A 25 -17.38 8.91 1.04
C PHE A 25 -16.17 9.59 1.67
N ARG A 26 -14.98 9.30 1.16
CA ARG A 26 -13.72 9.92 1.57
C ARG A 26 -13.08 10.57 0.36
N GLN A 27 -12.46 11.72 0.57
CA GLN A 27 -11.60 12.33 -0.43
C GLN A 27 -10.42 13.02 0.22
N GLY A 28 -9.34 13.14 -0.52
CA GLY A 28 -8.15 13.80 -0.02
C GLY A 28 -7.16 14.18 -1.10
N VAL A 29 -6.15 14.92 -0.66
CA VAL A 29 -5.00 15.31 -1.45
C VAL A 29 -3.75 14.97 -0.67
N THR A 30 -2.90 14.12 -1.23
CA THR A 30 -1.65 13.68 -0.62
C THR A 30 -0.48 14.22 -1.43
N LEU A 31 0.48 14.83 -0.76
CA LEU A 31 1.77 15.26 -1.32
C LEU A 31 2.84 14.24 -0.92
N ILE A 32 3.57 13.73 -1.90
CA ILE A 32 4.77 12.91 -1.70
C ILE A 32 5.96 13.76 -2.15
N GLU A 33 6.85 14.08 -1.21
CA GLU A 33 8.13 14.73 -1.48
C GLU A 33 9.17 13.62 -1.66
N TYR A 34 9.97 13.69 -2.73
CA TYR A 34 11.05 12.74 -2.99
C TYR A 34 12.40 13.39 -2.72
N GLU A 35 13.42 12.60 -2.38
CA GLU A 35 14.76 13.14 -2.12
C GLU A 35 15.41 13.75 -3.37
N ASN A 36 15.28 13.09 -4.53
CA ASN A 36 16.00 13.45 -5.76
C ASN A 36 15.07 13.60 -6.98
N ALA A 37 13.81 13.94 -6.76
CA ALA A 37 12.83 14.11 -7.83
C ALA A 37 11.71 15.11 -7.47
N PRO A 38 10.96 15.61 -8.47
CA PRO A 38 9.83 16.49 -8.24
C PRO A 38 8.78 15.82 -7.36
N SER A 39 8.25 16.58 -6.40
CA SER A 39 7.14 16.12 -5.56
C SER A 39 5.91 15.77 -6.38
N LYS A 40 5.14 14.80 -5.91
CA LYS A 40 3.91 14.34 -6.56
C LYS A 40 2.70 14.69 -5.70
N ILE A 41 1.69 15.31 -6.30
CA ILE A 41 0.39 15.53 -5.68
C ILE A 41 -0.57 14.47 -6.22
N ILE A 42 -1.24 13.78 -5.31
CA ILE A 42 -2.23 12.76 -5.64
C ILE A 42 -3.56 13.18 -5.03
N SER A 43 -4.51 13.51 -5.90
CA SER A 43 -5.91 13.69 -5.49
C SER A 43 -6.63 12.35 -5.56
N TRP A 44 -7.45 12.06 -4.57
CA TRP A 44 -8.13 10.78 -4.48
C TRP A 44 -9.52 10.86 -3.86
N SER A 45 -10.38 9.92 -4.24
CA SER A 45 -11.69 9.71 -3.66
C SER A 45 -12.01 8.22 -3.55
N GLN A 46 -12.61 7.85 -2.43
CA GLN A 46 -13.07 6.50 -2.10
C GLN A 46 -14.55 6.58 -1.70
N LEU A 47 -15.38 5.75 -2.31
CA LEU A 47 -16.75 5.52 -1.91
C LEU A 47 -16.84 4.09 -1.38
N ILE A 48 -17.36 3.92 -0.17
CA ILE A 48 -17.69 2.63 0.42
C ILE A 48 -19.21 2.56 0.53
N GLU A 49 -19.81 1.54 -0.07
CA GLU A 49 -21.26 1.30 -0.02
C GLU A 49 -21.53 -0.03 0.69
N GLY A 50 -22.35 -0.02 1.74
CA GLY A 50 -22.62 -1.20 2.57
C GLY A 50 -21.97 -1.13 3.96
N ASP A 51 -21.86 -2.27 4.62
CA ASP A 51 -21.30 -2.38 5.97
C ASP A 51 -19.81 -2.79 5.90
N PRO A 52 -18.86 -1.94 6.33
CA PRO A 52 -17.43 -2.28 6.37
C PRO A 52 -17.07 -3.49 7.24
N PHE A 53 -17.97 -3.94 8.11
CA PHE A 53 -17.84 -5.18 8.89
C PHE A 53 -18.81 -6.28 8.41
N GLY A 54 -19.35 -6.12 7.20
CA GLY A 54 -20.26 -7.05 6.55
C GLY A 54 -19.91 -7.21 5.07
N GLU A 55 -20.88 -7.01 4.18
CA GLU A 55 -20.64 -6.93 2.74
C GLU A 55 -20.66 -5.47 2.30
N HIS A 56 -19.62 -5.07 1.56
CA HIS A 56 -19.47 -3.71 1.06
C HIS A 56 -18.78 -3.66 -0.30
N GLU A 57 -18.98 -2.56 -1.01
CA GLU A 57 -18.32 -2.26 -2.26
C GLU A 57 -17.46 -1.01 -2.07
N ILE A 58 -16.19 -1.11 -2.46
CA ILE A 58 -15.22 -0.02 -2.42
C ILE A 58 -14.99 0.44 -3.86
N THR A 59 -15.33 1.69 -4.15
CA THR A 59 -15.02 2.36 -5.42
C THR A 59 -14.01 3.48 -5.19
N TYR A 60 -12.81 3.32 -5.75
CA TYR A 60 -11.81 4.36 -5.91
C TYR A 60 -12.05 5.07 -7.23
N SER A 61 -12.72 6.22 -7.21
CA SER A 61 -13.28 6.83 -8.43
C SER A 61 -12.35 7.80 -9.15
N ARG A 62 -11.35 8.39 -8.48
CA ARG A 62 -10.45 9.40 -9.08
C ARG A 62 -9.07 9.42 -8.42
N ILE A 63 -8.23 8.45 -8.68
CA ILE A 63 -6.82 8.54 -8.27
C ILE A 63 -6.06 9.26 -9.38
N ASN A 64 -5.78 10.55 -9.18
CA ASN A 64 -5.09 11.38 -10.17
C ASN A 64 -3.58 11.41 -9.89
N TYR A 65 -2.81 10.78 -10.76
CA TYR A 65 -1.35 10.80 -10.75
C TYR A 65 -0.84 11.79 -11.82
N GLY A 66 -1.04 13.10 -11.59
CA GLY A 66 -0.76 14.11 -12.61
C GLY A 66 -1.84 14.13 -13.70
N SER A 67 -1.48 13.84 -14.96
CA SER A 67 -2.42 13.77 -16.08
C SER A 67 -3.15 12.42 -16.21
N GLU A 68 -2.71 11.39 -15.49
CA GLU A 68 -3.33 10.07 -15.49
C GLU A 68 -4.36 9.95 -14.38
N SER A 69 -5.53 9.39 -14.69
CA SER A 69 -6.58 9.08 -13.71
C SER A 69 -6.88 7.59 -13.72
N VAL A 70 -6.88 6.97 -12.54
CA VAL A 70 -7.23 5.56 -12.38
C VAL A 70 -8.51 5.45 -11.55
N SER A 71 -9.42 4.56 -11.99
CA SER A 71 -10.61 4.17 -11.25
C SER A 71 -10.55 2.66 -10.97
N ARG A 72 -10.83 2.27 -9.73
CA ARG A 72 -10.88 0.85 -9.30
C ARG A 72 -12.13 0.58 -8.48
N ARG A 73 -12.65 -0.63 -8.60
CA ARG A 73 -13.84 -1.07 -7.88
C ARG A 73 -13.61 -2.47 -7.35
N PHE A 74 -14.02 -2.69 -6.10
CA PHE A 74 -13.86 -3.94 -5.39
C PHE A 74 -15.13 -4.27 -4.63
N LYS A 75 -15.67 -5.47 -4.83
CA LYS A 75 -16.70 -6.06 -3.98
C LYS A 75 -16.02 -6.90 -2.92
N VAL A 76 -16.22 -6.53 -1.68
CA VAL A 76 -15.51 -7.09 -0.53
C VAL A 76 -16.49 -7.60 0.51
N LYS A 77 -16.02 -8.56 1.30
CA LYS A 77 -16.76 -9.14 2.42
C LYS A 77 -15.82 -9.34 3.59
N TYR A 78 -16.16 -8.75 4.71
CA TYR A 78 -15.50 -9.03 5.97
C TYR A 78 -15.83 -10.45 6.45
N LEU A 79 -14.80 -11.22 6.79
CA LEU A 79 -14.93 -12.61 7.25
C LEU A 79 -14.68 -12.77 8.76
N GLY A 80 -14.19 -11.73 9.44
CA GLY A 80 -13.87 -11.78 10.87
C GLY A 80 -12.41 -11.44 11.17
N LYS A 81 -11.96 -11.78 12.37
CA LYS A 81 -10.56 -11.61 12.81
C LYS A 81 -9.82 -12.95 12.90
N GLU A 82 -8.52 -12.91 12.63
CA GLU A 82 -7.55 -13.96 12.93
C GLU A 82 -6.37 -13.32 13.65
N GLY A 83 -6.30 -13.50 14.98
CA GLY A 83 -5.33 -12.82 15.82
C GLY A 83 -5.48 -11.30 15.74
N ASP A 84 -4.40 -10.60 15.37
CA ASP A 84 -4.30 -9.16 15.18
C ASP A 84 -4.59 -8.71 13.73
N LYS A 85 -5.22 -9.57 12.92
CA LYS A 85 -5.55 -9.29 11.51
C LYS A 85 -7.03 -9.47 11.23
N HIS A 86 -7.54 -8.64 10.34
CA HIS A 86 -8.86 -8.76 9.73
C HIS A 86 -8.78 -9.62 8.48
N ARG A 87 -9.70 -10.57 8.38
CA ARG A 87 -9.88 -11.42 7.20
C ARG A 87 -10.90 -10.76 6.28
N VAL A 88 -10.50 -10.45 5.06
CA VAL A 88 -11.36 -9.86 4.04
C VAL A 88 -11.34 -10.72 2.79
N LEU A 89 -12.51 -11.05 2.27
CA LEU A 89 -12.67 -11.70 0.98
C LEU A 89 -12.96 -10.65 -0.08
N ILE A 90 -12.11 -10.57 -1.09
CA ILE A 90 -12.39 -9.82 -2.32
C ILE A 90 -13.15 -10.76 -3.26
N LYS A 91 -14.46 -10.57 -3.33
CA LYS A 91 -15.32 -11.37 -4.21
C LYS A 91 -15.04 -11.06 -5.69
N GLU A 92 -14.87 -9.79 -6.00
CA GLU A 92 -14.59 -9.31 -7.35
C GLU A 92 -13.81 -7.99 -7.27
N GLY A 93 -12.79 -7.82 -8.11
CA GLY A 93 -12.07 -6.56 -8.18
C GLY A 93 -11.10 -6.47 -9.35
N VAL A 94 -10.47 -5.31 -9.46
CA VAL A 94 -9.39 -5.05 -10.44
C VAL A 94 -8.16 -4.56 -9.67
N SER A 95 -7.12 -5.37 -9.63
CA SER A 95 -5.86 -5.09 -8.95
C SER A 95 -4.77 -4.72 -9.97
N GLY A 96 -3.75 -3.98 -9.57
CA GLY A 96 -2.50 -3.82 -10.34
C GLY A 96 -1.77 -2.51 -10.06
N CYS A 97 -0.63 -2.29 -10.70
CA CYS A 97 0.14 -1.04 -10.59
C CYS A 97 -0.03 -0.17 -11.85
N ARG A 98 -0.33 1.12 -11.68
CA ARG A 98 -0.57 2.10 -12.77
C ARG A 98 -1.61 1.61 -13.79
N THR A 99 -1.20 1.39 -15.04
CA THR A 99 -2.03 0.97 -16.18
C THR A 99 -2.09 -0.55 -16.37
N ARG A 100 -1.28 -1.32 -15.64
CA ARG A 100 -1.37 -2.78 -15.65
C ARG A 100 -2.42 -3.19 -14.64
N SER A 101 -3.42 -3.92 -15.10
CA SER A 101 -4.53 -4.36 -14.27
C SER A 101 -4.89 -5.82 -14.53
N ARG A 102 -5.13 -6.57 -13.46
CA ARG A 102 -5.64 -7.93 -13.50
C ARG A 102 -6.96 -8.01 -12.74
N ARG A 103 -7.83 -8.90 -13.18
CA ARG A 103 -9.07 -9.20 -12.45
C ARG A 103 -8.73 -10.14 -11.31
N ILE A 104 -9.32 -9.90 -10.15
CA ILE A 104 -9.22 -10.74 -8.97
C ILE A 104 -10.61 -11.18 -8.54
N GLU A 105 -10.74 -12.45 -8.15
CA GLU A 105 -12.01 -13.04 -7.74
C GLU A 105 -11.75 -14.06 -6.63
N ASN A 106 -12.56 -14.00 -5.57
CA ASN A 106 -12.49 -14.87 -4.39
C ASN A 106 -11.09 -14.94 -3.73
N GLU A 107 -10.41 -13.80 -3.66
CA GLU A 107 -9.10 -13.69 -3.01
C GLU A 107 -9.26 -13.26 -1.56
N GLU A 108 -8.74 -14.07 -0.63
CA GLU A 108 -8.73 -13.73 0.79
C GLU A 108 -7.44 -12.99 1.15
N ILE A 109 -7.59 -11.85 1.82
CA ILE A 109 -6.48 -11.03 2.29
C ILE A 109 -6.55 -10.86 3.81
N LEU A 110 -5.36 -10.78 4.43
CA LEU A 110 -5.20 -10.52 5.85
C LEU A 110 -4.70 -9.09 6.06
N ILE A 111 -5.56 -8.24 6.60
CA ILE A 111 -5.25 -6.82 6.85
C ILE A 111 -4.92 -6.65 8.34
N PRO A 112 -3.70 -6.24 8.72
CA PRO A 112 -3.39 -5.93 10.13
C PRO A 112 -4.40 -4.95 10.75
N ASP A 113 -4.77 -5.13 12.03
CA ASP A 113 -5.79 -4.33 12.75
C ASP A 113 -5.53 -2.82 12.63
N LYS A 114 -4.26 -2.41 12.73
CA LYS A 114 -3.82 -1.01 12.59
C LYS A 114 -4.01 -0.42 11.18
N LEU A 115 -4.32 -1.24 10.18
CA LEU A 115 -4.52 -0.89 8.77
C LEU A 115 -5.97 -1.13 8.30
N TYR A 116 -6.84 -1.66 9.17
CA TYR A 116 -8.24 -1.91 8.86
C TYR A 116 -9.05 -0.66 9.23
N GLN A 117 -9.52 0.06 8.21
CA GLN A 117 -10.05 1.44 8.26
C GLN A 117 -8.94 2.50 8.31
N PRO A 118 -9.23 3.77 7.94
CA PRO A 118 -8.21 4.80 7.77
C PRO A 118 -7.39 4.92 9.03
N TYR A 119 -6.07 4.85 8.85
CA TYR A 119 -5.11 5.17 9.88
C TYR A 119 -5.54 6.49 10.51
N PRO A 120 -5.77 6.56 11.83
CA PRO A 120 -6.05 7.82 12.47
C PRO A 120 -4.80 8.68 12.29
N LEU A 121 -4.81 9.53 11.27
CA LEU A 121 -3.91 10.67 11.14
C LEU A 121 -4.31 11.70 12.19
N GLN A 122 -4.35 11.30 13.47
CA GLN A 122 -4.16 12.21 14.57
C GLN A 122 -2.70 12.67 14.48
N GLN A 123 -2.53 13.74 13.71
CA GLN A 123 -1.72 14.89 14.07
C GLN A 123 -1.01 14.72 15.41
N LYS A 124 0.23 14.22 15.35
CA LYS A 124 1.32 14.61 16.22
C LYS A 124 2.60 14.19 15.51
N SER A 125 3.00 15.02 14.56
CA SER A 125 4.36 15.56 14.61
C SER A 125 4.47 16.27 15.97
N GLU A 126 4.56 15.52 17.07
CA GLU A 126 5.38 15.97 18.19
C GLU A 126 6.76 16.05 17.58
N GLU A 127 7.31 17.26 17.54
CA GLU A 127 8.68 17.51 17.08
C GLU A 127 9.59 16.42 17.64
N GLY A 128 10.02 15.49 16.78
CA GLY A 128 10.98 14.45 17.14
C GLY A 128 10.54 12.99 17.20
N LYS A 129 9.32 12.57 16.79
CA LYS A 129 9.01 11.12 16.63
C LYS A 129 8.39 10.72 15.29
N ASP A 130 9.15 9.85 14.61
CA ASP A 130 8.94 9.05 13.40
C ASP A 130 8.41 9.70 12.11
N PRO A 131 9.28 9.96 11.11
CA PRO A 131 8.86 10.47 9.81
C PRO A 131 8.06 9.46 8.95
N ASN A 132 8.23 8.15 9.12
CA ASN A 132 7.87 7.19 8.04
C ASN A 132 7.03 5.95 8.48
N PRO A 133 5.94 6.08 9.26
CA PRO A 133 5.12 4.92 9.61
C PRO A 133 4.52 4.22 8.38
N ILE A 134 4.02 4.98 7.39
CA ILE A 134 3.35 4.41 6.21
C ILE A 134 4.34 3.67 5.29
N GLU A 135 5.48 4.29 5.00
CA GLU A 135 6.52 3.68 4.14
C GLU A 135 7.13 2.44 4.79
N CYS A 136 7.31 2.47 6.12
CA CYS A 136 7.75 1.32 6.90
C CYS A 136 6.77 0.15 6.76
N GLU A 137 5.45 0.38 6.88
CA GLU A 137 4.45 -0.68 6.68
C GLU A 137 4.43 -1.22 5.25
N ILE A 138 4.47 -0.34 4.24
CA ILE A 138 4.54 -0.75 2.83
C ILE A 138 5.79 -1.60 2.59
N CYS A 139 6.95 -1.16 3.10
CA CYS A 139 8.20 -1.88 2.99
C CYS A 139 8.11 -3.28 3.62
N LYS A 140 7.57 -3.41 4.84
CA LYS A 140 7.47 -4.72 5.51
C LYS A 140 6.62 -5.71 4.73
N VAL A 141 5.50 -5.25 4.18
CA VAL A 141 4.67 -6.09 3.31
C VAL A 141 5.45 -6.51 2.06
N LEU A 142 6.13 -5.56 1.41
CA LEU A 142 6.97 -5.85 0.23
C LEU A 142 8.06 -6.88 0.53
N VAL A 143 8.75 -6.78 1.67
CA VAL A 143 9.76 -7.77 2.09
C VAL A 143 9.14 -9.16 2.19
N GLY A 144 7.97 -9.28 2.85
CA GLY A 144 7.29 -10.57 3.00
C GLY A 144 6.96 -11.22 1.66
N VAL A 145 6.39 -10.45 0.72
CA VAL A 145 6.03 -10.94 -0.61
C VAL A 145 7.27 -11.25 -1.45
N LEU A 146 8.28 -10.37 -1.46
CA LEU A 146 9.54 -10.59 -2.16
C LEU A 146 10.23 -11.86 -1.68
N CYS A 147 10.26 -12.09 -0.37
CA CYS A 147 10.84 -13.29 0.20
C CYS A 147 10.11 -14.57 -0.25
N GLY A 148 8.78 -14.55 -0.34
CA GLY A 148 8.01 -15.66 -0.91
C GLY A 148 8.32 -15.93 -2.39
N LEU A 149 8.41 -14.89 -3.21
CA LEU A 149 8.74 -15.03 -4.63
C LEU A 149 10.18 -15.51 -4.85
N LEU A 150 11.13 -14.96 -4.11
CA LEU A 150 12.54 -15.37 -4.20
C LEU A 150 12.73 -16.81 -3.72
N ALA A 151 12.03 -17.24 -2.67
CA ALA A 151 12.03 -18.63 -2.20
C ALA A 151 11.45 -19.61 -3.25
N THR A 152 10.50 -19.16 -4.07
CA THR A 152 9.94 -19.93 -5.20
C THR A 152 10.78 -19.83 -6.48
N LYS A 153 12.00 -19.27 -6.38
CA LYS A 153 12.99 -19.12 -7.47
C LYS A 153 12.55 -18.18 -8.60
N VAL A 154 11.66 -17.23 -8.32
CA VAL A 154 11.43 -16.10 -9.24
C VAL A 154 12.74 -15.33 -9.39
N ALA A 155 13.11 -15.02 -10.64
CA ALA A 155 14.34 -14.29 -10.90
C ALA A 155 14.25 -12.87 -10.31
N SER A 156 15.30 -12.44 -9.59
CA SER A 156 15.34 -11.10 -8.98
C SER A 156 15.14 -9.98 -10.01
N ALA A 157 15.55 -10.19 -11.26
CA ALA A 157 15.37 -9.23 -12.35
C ALA A 157 13.89 -8.90 -12.67
N ILE A 158 12.95 -9.80 -12.34
CA ILE A 158 11.51 -9.60 -12.55
C ILE A 158 10.72 -9.58 -11.24
N ALA A 159 11.36 -9.82 -10.09
CA ALA A 159 10.68 -9.99 -8.81
C ALA A 159 9.84 -8.76 -8.46
N CYS A 160 10.34 -7.55 -8.68
CA CYS A 160 9.55 -6.34 -8.40
C CYS A 160 8.42 -6.08 -9.39
N ASP A 161 8.60 -6.45 -10.66
CA ASP A 161 7.51 -6.42 -11.63
C ASP A 161 6.41 -7.38 -11.19
N GLU A 162 6.76 -8.60 -10.78
CA GLU A 162 5.81 -9.59 -10.25
C GLU A 162 5.11 -9.08 -8.98
N VAL A 163 5.84 -8.54 -7.99
CA VAL A 163 5.25 -8.01 -6.74
C VAL A 163 4.24 -6.90 -7.01
N CYS A 164 4.57 -5.97 -7.91
CA CYS A 164 3.70 -4.84 -8.21
C CYS A 164 2.56 -5.25 -9.17
N ASP A 165 2.77 -6.25 -10.04
CA ASP A 165 1.72 -6.83 -10.90
C ASP A 165 0.72 -7.67 -10.08
N ILE A 166 1.15 -8.33 -8.99
CA ILE A 166 0.21 -8.99 -8.07
C ILE A 166 -0.54 -8.03 -7.14
N ASP A 167 -0.29 -6.72 -7.24
CA ASP A 167 -0.90 -5.67 -6.44
C ASP A 167 -0.81 -5.95 -4.93
N VAL A 168 0.42 -6.10 -4.44
CA VAL A 168 0.74 -6.18 -3.00
C VAL A 168 0.04 -5.11 -2.15
N CYS A 169 -0.30 -3.97 -2.76
CA CYS A 169 -0.97 -2.85 -2.11
C CYS A 169 -2.41 -3.16 -1.72
N ILE A 170 -3.02 -4.22 -2.27
CA ILE A 170 -4.40 -4.58 -1.96
C ILE A 170 -4.63 -4.95 -0.49
N ILE A 171 -3.58 -5.30 0.24
CA ILE A 171 -3.62 -5.46 1.70
C ILE A 171 -4.06 -4.18 2.43
N PHE A 172 -3.95 -3.01 1.77
CA PHE A 172 -4.32 -1.70 2.30
C PHE A 172 -5.66 -1.20 1.75
N ILE A 173 -6.47 -2.06 1.09
CA ILE A 173 -7.68 -1.64 0.35
C ILE A 173 -8.72 -0.89 1.18
N GLU A 174 -8.74 -1.07 2.51
CA GLU A 174 -9.63 -0.38 3.44
C GLU A 174 -9.13 1.01 3.86
N ASP A 175 -7.83 1.29 3.68
CA ASP A 175 -7.19 2.58 3.92
C ASP A 175 -6.81 3.25 2.59
N PRO A 176 -7.58 4.25 2.14
CA PRO A 176 -7.33 4.87 0.84
C PRO A 176 -5.99 5.60 0.77
N ILE A 177 -5.45 6.08 1.89
CA ILE A 177 -4.20 6.85 1.90
C ILE A 177 -3.04 5.90 1.67
N ILE A 178 -2.96 4.83 2.47
CA ILE A 178 -1.88 3.85 2.39
C ILE A 178 -1.95 3.09 1.05
N TYR A 179 -3.15 2.71 0.61
CA TYR A 179 -3.36 2.05 -0.69
C TYR A 179 -2.78 2.87 -1.84
N ILE A 180 -3.07 4.18 -1.87
CA ILE A 180 -2.69 5.06 -2.98
C ILE A 180 -1.21 5.38 -2.98
N ILE A 181 -0.62 5.56 -1.79
CA ILE A 181 0.83 5.71 -1.63
C ILE A 181 1.51 4.45 -2.13
N CYS A 182 1.11 3.27 -1.62
CA CYS A 182 1.67 2.00 -2.02
C CYS A 182 1.59 1.81 -3.55
N ALA A 183 0.41 2.00 -4.14
CA ALA A 183 0.22 1.85 -5.58
C ALA A 183 1.05 2.86 -6.40
N GLY A 184 1.32 4.05 -5.83
CA GLY A 184 2.13 5.08 -6.45
C GLY A 184 3.64 4.88 -6.31
N SER A 185 4.09 4.12 -5.30
CA SER A 185 5.50 3.95 -4.94
C SER A 185 6.00 2.51 -4.94
N CYS A 186 5.17 1.52 -5.27
CA CYS A 186 5.48 0.08 -5.23
C CYS A 186 6.80 -0.22 -5.94
N ASP A 187 6.93 0.19 -7.22
CA ASP A 187 8.11 -0.10 -8.04
C ASP A 187 9.39 0.40 -7.37
N ILE A 188 9.33 1.58 -6.74
CA ILE A 188 10.49 2.27 -6.19
C ILE A 188 10.92 1.59 -4.88
N ILE A 189 9.97 1.45 -3.94
CA ILE A 189 10.24 0.84 -2.64
C ILE A 189 10.67 -0.61 -2.85
N CYS A 190 10.03 -1.34 -3.76
CA CYS A 190 10.41 -2.71 -4.07
C CYS A 190 11.85 -2.80 -4.57
N ASN A 191 12.24 -1.95 -5.52
CA ASN A 191 13.60 -1.99 -6.08
C ASN A 191 14.66 -1.72 -5.00
N GLU A 192 14.45 -0.73 -4.12
CA GLU A 192 15.37 -0.46 -3.01
C GLU A 192 15.46 -1.64 -2.04
N VAL A 193 14.31 -2.17 -1.63
CA VAL A 193 14.24 -3.33 -0.72
C VAL A 193 14.91 -4.55 -1.31
N LEU A 194 14.68 -4.84 -2.60
CA LEU A 194 15.29 -5.96 -3.30
C LEU A 194 16.83 -5.83 -3.32
N GLN A 195 17.38 -4.63 -3.55
CA GLN A 195 18.82 -4.42 -3.48
C GLN A 195 19.38 -4.73 -2.08
N ILE A 196 18.70 -4.30 -1.02
CA ILE A 196 19.10 -4.61 0.37
C ILE A 196 19.04 -6.12 0.64
N ILE A 197 17.97 -6.80 0.21
CA ILE A 197 17.84 -8.26 0.33
C ILE A 197 19.00 -8.97 -0.37
N LEU A 198 19.34 -8.57 -1.60
CA LEU A 198 20.45 -9.16 -2.35
C LEU A 198 21.82 -8.90 -1.70
N GLN A 199 22.03 -7.72 -1.11
CA GLN A 199 23.26 -7.37 -0.40
C GLN A 199 23.45 -8.18 0.89
N ILE A 200 22.37 -8.40 1.65
CA ILE A 200 22.38 -9.22 2.88
C ILE A 200 22.49 -10.71 2.54
N GLY A 201 21.94 -11.11 1.39
CA GLY A 201 21.70 -12.48 0.98
C GLY A 201 20.26 -12.91 1.28
N ILE A 202 19.59 -13.50 0.28
CA ILE A 202 18.14 -13.80 0.29
C ILE A 202 17.74 -14.57 1.55
N ASP A 203 18.36 -15.73 1.80
CA ASP A 203 18.00 -16.59 2.94
C ASP A 203 18.12 -15.86 4.28
N LYS A 204 19.18 -15.06 4.43
CA LYS A 204 19.46 -14.31 5.66
C LYS A 204 18.48 -13.15 5.83
N ALA A 205 18.26 -12.35 4.77
CA ALA A 205 17.32 -11.24 4.81
C ALA A 205 15.90 -11.71 5.13
N CYS A 206 15.46 -12.80 4.49
CA CYS A 206 14.13 -13.36 4.68
C CYS A 206 13.94 -14.03 6.04
N THR A 207 15.00 -14.55 6.65
CA THR A 207 14.97 -15.08 8.02
C THR A 207 14.91 -13.97 9.06
N ILE A 208 15.67 -12.89 8.88
CA ILE A 208 15.67 -11.75 9.81
C ILE A 208 14.35 -10.97 9.73
N GLY A 209 13.77 -10.85 8.53
CA GLY A 209 12.43 -10.32 8.32
C GLY A 209 12.36 -8.83 7.97
N GLY A 210 11.12 -8.36 7.81
CA GLY A 210 10.81 -7.03 7.29
C GLY A 210 11.34 -5.87 8.12
N ASP A 211 11.29 -5.96 9.45
CA ASP A 211 11.72 -4.88 10.34
C ASP A 211 13.17 -4.45 10.05
N TYR A 212 14.10 -5.41 10.05
CA TYR A 212 15.51 -5.16 9.81
C TYR A 212 15.81 -4.71 8.39
N VAL A 213 15.20 -5.36 7.40
CA VAL A 213 15.43 -5.03 5.98
C VAL A 213 14.94 -3.60 5.70
N CYS A 214 13.80 -3.22 6.25
CA CYS A 214 13.21 -1.90 6.08
C CYS A 214 13.93 -0.81 6.88
N GLU A 215 14.49 -1.13 8.04
CA GLU A 215 15.42 -0.24 8.76
C GLU A 215 16.67 0.02 7.92
N LYS A 216 17.26 -1.03 7.32
CA LYS A 216 18.44 -0.91 6.45
C LYS A 216 18.17 -0.15 5.16
N ALA A 217 16.97 -0.28 4.60
CA ALA A 217 16.54 0.55 3.47
C ALA A 217 16.23 2.00 3.89
N GLY A 218 16.14 2.28 5.19
CA GLY A 218 15.80 3.58 5.75
C GLY A 218 14.34 3.96 5.52
N PHE A 219 13.45 2.97 5.48
CA PHE A 219 11.99 3.15 5.51
C PHE A 219 11.43 3.04 6.93
N CYS A 220 12.07 2.24 7.78
CA CYS A 220 11.78 2.15 9.22
C CYS A 220 12.90 2.81 10.04
N CYS A 221 12.56 3.31 11.24
CA CYS A 221 13.52 3.80 12.23
C CYS A 221 13.75 2.78 13.34
#